data_AF-F0R353-F1
#
_entry.id   AF-F0R353-F1
#
_cell.length_a   1.000
_cell.length_b   1.000
_cell.length_c   1.000
_cell.angle_alpha   90.00
_cell.angle_beta   90.00
_cell.angle_gamma   90.00
#
_symmetry.space_group_name_H-M   'P 1'
#
loop_
_entity.id
_entity.type
_entity.pdbx_description
1 polymer ?
#
loop_
_entity_poly.entity_id
_entity_poly.type
_entity_poly.pdbx_seq_one_letter_code
_entity_poly.pdbx_strand_id
1 'polypeptide(L)'
;MKTKRIELKESGVLFNEEEHSYLLDGKELSGITGMLQRQLFPDEFDGIPKYLIQGAADYGAGVHLSCEDFDKNWINDGTQEVIDYIQLCKDYGLVHECSEYTITDGANWASKIDKVYRVSEDTFSLGDIKTYGHMTPVKLEKARWQLSIYAYFFELMNRKAKIDKLFVIRLRNKMKKDGSFDHIKEIIFVNRIPSDVCKELLDCDLRGERFNNPYSIPEEIRNQEAEIRELIQTKNKAEEKLSTLKSNILSKMEAMDVKSWLTDTMRLTRKLPGIRTSFDFQAFKNDHPDIDFESYMKTSKVAGSLVILI
;
A
#
# COMPACT_ATOMS: atom_id res chain seq x y z
N MET A 1 -16.06 -23.32 9.58
CA MET A 1 -15.44 -23.05 10.91
C MET A 1 -15.61 -21.57 11.19
N LYS A 2 -16.17 -21.17 12.34
CA LYS A 2 -16.17 -19.75 12.74
C LYS A 2 -14.72 -19.32 12.99
N THR A 3 -14.26 -18.26 12.33
CA THR A 3 -12.98 -17.62 12.66
C THR A 3 -13.07 -17.13 14.11
N LYS A 4 -12.08 -17.50 14.95
CA LYS A 4 -12.00 -17.05 16.34
C LYS A 4 -11.52 -15.59 16.36
N ARG A 5 -12.13 -14.75 17.19
CA ARG A 5 -11.68 -13.37 17.46
C ARG A 5 -10.19 -13.32 17.73
N ILE A 6 -9.49 -12.43 17.04
CA ILE A 6 -8.08 -12.14 17.26
C ILE A 6 -7.99 -11.01 18.29
N GLU A 7 -7.46 -11.36 19.46
CA GLU A 7 -7.03 -10.41 20.47
C GLU A 7 -5.63 -9.87 20.12
N LEU A 8 -5.44 -8.56 20.26
CA LEU A 8 -4.16 -7.89 20.02
C LEU A 8 -3.13 -8.34 21.05
N LYS A 9 -1.90 -8.57 20.59
CA LYS A 9 -0.79 -8.94 21.48
C LYS A 9 -0.07 -7.71 21.99
N GLU A 10 0.35 -7.78 23.25
CA GLU A 10 1.34 -6.86 23.78
C GLU A 10 2.70 -7.09 23.10
N SER A 11 3.39 -5.99 22.76
CA SER A 11 4.69 -6.04 22.09
C SER A 11 5.84 -6.43 23.03
N GLY A 12 5.68 -6.23 24.34
CA GLY A 12 6.77 -6.30 25.31
C GLY A 12 7.75 -5.13 25.25
N VAL A 13 7.54 -4.18 24.32
CA VAL A 13 8.38 -2.99 24.17
C VAL A 13 7.99 -1.96 25.23
N LEU A 14 8.97 -1.50 25.99
CA LEU A 14 8.82 -0.37 26.91
C LEU A 14 9.05 0.92 26.13
N PHE A 15 8.06 1.82 26.15
CA PHE A 15 8.18 3.14 25.57
C PHE A 15 8.47 4.16 26.67
N ASN A 16 9.55 4.92 26.53
CA ASN A 16 9.84 6.07 27.37
C ASN A 16 9.33 7.33 26.66
N GLU A 17 8.30 7.96 27.23
CA GLU A 17 7.68 9.15 26.65
C GLU A 17 8.59 10.38 26.67
N GLU A 18 9.40 10.56 27.72
CA GLU A 18 10.29 11.72 27.88
C GLU A 18 11.44 11.68 26.87
N GLU A 19 12.08 10.51 26.74
CA GLU A 19 13.21 10.30 25.81
C GLU A 19 12.76 9.90 24.40
N HIS A 20 11.45 9.67 24.23
CA HIS A 20 10.84 9.17 22.99
C HIS A 20 11.55 7.92 22.42
N SER A 21 11.90 6.98 23.31
CA SER A 21 12.71 5.80 22.99
C SER A 21 11.97 4.49 23.27
N TYR A 22 12.39 3.43 22.56
CA TYR A 22 11.79 2.12 22.62
C TYR A 22 12.81 1.10 23.12
N LEU A 23 12.46 0.29 24.11
CA LEU A 23 13.34 -0.73 24.70
C LEU A 23 12.66 -2.10 24.70
N LEU A 24 13.34 -3.12 24.17
CA LEU A 24 12.91 -4.51 24.21
C LEU A 24 14.04 -5.37 24.79
N ASP A 25 13.79 -6.05 25.91
CA ASP A 25 14.76 -6.90 26.58
C ASP A 25 16.14 -6.22 26.83
N GLY A 26 16.11 -4.92 27.17
CA GLY A 26 17.32 -4.12 27.41
C GLY A 26 18.04 -3.64 26.15
N LYS A 27 17.52 -3.95 24.95
CA LYS A 27 18.01 -3.41 23.67
C LYS A 27 17.15 -2.24 23.21
N GLU A 28 17.79 -1.13 22.85
CA GLU A 28 17.13 0.01 22.24
C GLU A 28 16.71 -0.30 20.79
N LEU A 29 15.48 0.05 20.46
CA LEU A 29 14.89 -0.09 19.12
C LEU A 29 14.75 1.27 18.46
N SER A 30 14.87 1.30 17.14
CA SER A 30 14.71 2.51 16.35
C SER A 30 13.26 2.79 15.99
N GLY A 31 12.88 4.07 15.98
CA GLY A 31 11.56 4.54 15.58
C GLY A 31 11.39 4.63 14.05
N ILE A 32 10.17 4.34 13.56
CA ILE A 32 9.83 4.40 12.13
C ILE A 32 9.83 5.83 11.58
N THR A 33 9.32 6.80 12.33
CA THR A 33 9.25 8.21 11.88
C THR A 33 10.63 8.79 11.59
N GLY A 34 11.60 8.54 12.48
CA GLY A 34 12.99 8.95 12.30
C GLY A 34 13.67 8.25 11.12
N MET A 35 13.41 6.95 10.93
CA MET A 35 13.90 6.21 9.76
C MET A 35 13.34 6.79 8.45
N LEU A 36 12.03 7.05 8.38
CA LEU A 36 11.41 7.64 7.19
C LEU A 36 12.00 9.01 6.85
N GLN A 37 12.28 9.84 7.86
CA GLN A 37 12.95 11.12 7.64
C GLN A 37 14.35 10.91 7.05
N ARG A 38 15.16 10.00 7.59
CA ARG A 38 16.50 9.71 7.05
C ARG A 38 16.45 9.16 5.61
N GLN A 39 15.57 8.20 5.33
CA GLN A 39 15.58 7.45 4.07
C GLN A 39 14.78 8.09 2.93
N LEU A 40 13.66 8.75 3.24
CA LEU A 40 12.71 9.19 2.22
C LEU A 40 12.44 10.70 2.26
N PHE A 41 12.54 11.33 3.42
CA PHE A 41 12.16 12.74 3.62
C PHE A 41 13.24 13.56 4.36
N PRO A 42 14.50 13.57 3.89
CA PRO A 42 15.60 14.22 4.62
C PRO A 42 15.39 15.73 4.80
N ASP A 43 14.75 16.37 3.82
CA ASP A 43 14.58 17.82 3.75
C ASP A 43 13.24 18.30 4.33
N GLU A 44 12.50 17.44 5.06
CA GLU A 44 11.12 17.73 5.53
C GLU A 44 10.98 19.06 6.29
N PHE A 45 12.02 19.42 7.05
CA PHE A 45 12.02 20.61 7.91
C PHE A 45 12.96 21.70 7.42
N ASP A 46 13.52 21.57 6.22
CA ASP A 46 14.48 22.53 5.69
C ASP A 46 13.84 23.91 5.52
N GLY A 47 14.53 24.93 6.04
CA GLY A 47 14.05 26.30 6.00
C GLY A 47 12.87 26.63 6.93
N ILE A 48 12.39 25.68 7.74
CA ILE A 48 11.30 25.92 8.70
C ILE A 48 11.86 26.35 10.06
N PRO A 49 11.48 27.52 10.59
CA PRO A 49 11.89 27.94 11.93
C PRO A 49 11.49 26.92 13.02
N LYS A 50 12.44 26.57 13.91
CA LYS A 50 12.24 25.57 14.98
C LYS A 50 11.01 25.82 15.85
N TYR A 51 10.71 27.08 16.18
CA TYR A 51 9.55 27.41 17.01
C TYR A 51 8.21 27.08 16.34
N LEU A 52 8.13 27.11 15.00
CA LEU A 52 6.94 26.69 14.25
C LEU A 52 6.79 25.18 14.24
N ILE A 53 7.90 24.44 14.15
CA ILE A 53 7.92 22.98 14.25
C ILE A 53 7.44 22.56 15.64
N GLN A 54 8.01 23.16 16.69
CA GLN A 54 7.63 22.87 18.07
C GLN A 54 6.15 23.17 18.33
N GLY A 55 5.67 24.37 17.97
CA GLY A 55 4.26 24.73 18.17
C GLY A 55 3.28 23.89 17.32
N ALA A 56 3.74 23.26 16.24
CA ALA A 56 2.96 22.27 15.50
C ALA A 56 2.96 20.90 16.20
N ALA A 57 4.11 20.48 16.73
CA ALA A 57 4.25 19.25 17.51
C ALA A 57 3.42 19.29 18.80
N ASP A 58 3.50 20.37 19.58
CA ASP A 58 2.76 20.53 20.83
C ASP A 58 1.24 20.47 20.60
N TYR A 59 0.77 21.15 19.55
CA TYR A 59 -0.64 21.08 19.16
C TYR A 59 -1.06 19.70 18.69
N GLY A 60 -0.22 19.02 17.90
CA GLY A 60 -0.45 17.65 17.48
C GLY A 60 -0.58 16.71 18.68
N ALA A 61 0.37 16.79 19.62
CA ALA A 61 0.36 16.00 20.84
C ALA A 61 -0.90 16.22 21.68
N GLY A 62 -1.33 17.48 21.81
CA GLY A 62 -2.59 17.81 22.50
C GLY A 62 -3.82 17.16 21.84
N VAL A 63 -3.94 17.25 20.50
CA VAL A 63 -5.07 16.64 19.78
C VAL A 63 -5.06 15.11 19.89
N HIS A 64 -3.89 14.49 19.82
CA HIS A 64 -3.74 13.04 20.03
C HIS A 64 -4.19 12.61 21.41
N LEU A 65 -3.67 13.27 22.45
CA LEU A 65 -4.02 13.02 23.85
C LEU A 65 -5.52 13.16 24.08
N SER A 66 -6.14 14.25 23.62
CA SER A 66 -7.58 14.47 23.76
C SER A 66 -8.42 13.39 23.09
N CYS A 67 -8.03 12.94 21.89
CA CYS A 67 -8.74 11.85 21.20
C CYS A 67 -8.52 10.48 21.87
N GLU A 68 -7.33 10.25 22.42
CA GLU A 68 -7.01 9.04 23.19
C GLU A 68 -7.79 8.99 24.52
N ASP A 69 -7.88 10.10 25.25
CA ASP A 69 -8.66 10.19 26.48
C ASP A 69 -10.15 9.94 26.23
N PHE A 70 -10.68 10.41 25.10
CA PHE A 70 -12.03 10.06 24.68
C PHE A 70 -12.16 8.54 24.45
N ASP A 71 -11.26 7.94 23.67
CA ASP A 71 -11.32 6.52 23.34
C ASP A 71 -11.21 5.60 24.58
N LYS A 72 -10.32 5.96 25.52
CA LYS A 72 -10.04 5.15 26.73
C LYS A 72 -11.04 5.39 27.85
N ASN A 73 -11.40 6.65 28.08
CA ASN A 73 -12.10 7.08 29.30
C ASN A 73 -13.47 7.71 29.01
N TRP A 74 -13.89 7.82 27.75
CA TRP A 74 -15.10 8.54 27.32
C TRP A 74 -15.11 10.01 27.74
N ILE A 75 -13.92 10.60 27.92
CA ILE A 75 -13.76 12.00 28.29
C ILE A 75 -13.75 12.85 27.02
N ASN A 76 -14.80 13.66 26.84
CA ASN A 76 -14.81 14.72 25.84
C ASN A 76 -14.42 16.04 26.51
N ASP A 77 -13.24 16.55 26.18
CA ASP A 77 -12.68 17.78 26.74
C ASP A 77 -13.33 19.08 26.20
N GLY A 78 -14.31 18.95 25.30
CA GLY A 78 -15.03 20.06 24.69
C GLY A 78 -14.30 20.73 23.53
N THR A 79 -13.12 20.23 23.14
CA THR A 79 -12.42 20.74 21.96
C THR A 79 -13.16 20.39 20.68
N GLN A 80 -13.05 21.26 19.68
CA GLN A 80 -13.71 21.05 18.38
C GLN A 80 -13.13 19.82 17.67
N GLU A 81 -11.83 19.57 17.84
CA GLU A 81 -11.11 18.43 17.28
C GLU A 81 -11.65 17.10 17.81
N VAL A 82 -11.93 16.98 19.13
CA VAL A 82 -12.56 15.76 19.69
C VAL A 82 -13.99 15.59 19.19
N ILE A 83 -14.77 16.67 19.13
CA ILE A 83 -16.14 16.63 18.57
C ILE A 83 -16.11 16.12 17.12
N ASP A 84 -15.16 16.60 16.32
CA ASP A 84 -15.02 16.19 14.93
C ASP A 84 -14.49 14.77 14.79
N TYR A 85 -13.56 14.35 15.65
CA TYR A 85 -13.10 12.97 15.72
C TYR A 85 -14.26 11.99 15.97
N ILE A 86 -15.11 12.29 16.96
CA ILE A 86 -16.31 11.49 17.29
C ILE A 86 -17.23 11.41 16.08
N GLN A 87 -17.47 12.54 15.42
CA GLN A 87 -18.34 12.59 14.24
C GLN A 87 -17.77 11.77 13.08
N LEU A 88 -16.46 11.86 12.80
CA LEU A 88 -15.80 11.04 11.76
C LEU A 88 -15.89 9.55 12.09
N CYS A 89 -15.67 9.16 13.35
CA CYS A 89 -15.81 7.76 13.76
C CYS A 89 -17.23 7.24 13.50
N LYS A 90 -18.24 8.05 13.80
CA LYS A 90 -19.64 7.73 13.54
C LYS A 90 -19.93 7.64 12.03
N ASP A 91 -19.50 8.62 11.25
CA ASP A 91 -19.80 8.72 9.81
C ASP A 91 -19.19 7.57 9.01
N TYR A 92 -18.01 7.11 9.41
CA TYR A 92 -17.29 6.02 8.76
C TYR A 92 -17.50 4.65 9.43
N GLY A 93 -18.31 4.59 10.50
CA GLY A 93 -18.58 3.35 11.23
C GLY A 93 -17.33 2.74 11.87
N LEU A 94 -16.41 3.58 12.35
CA LEU A 94 -15.15 3.16 12.96
C LEU A 94 -15.41 2.66 14.38
N VAL A 95 -15.14 1.37 14.61
CA VAL A 95 -15.23 0.76 15.94
C VAL A 95 -13.83 0.75 16.54
N HIS A 96 -13.59 1.59 17.54
CA HIS A 96 -12.30 1.67 18.22
C HIS A 96 -11.92 0.31 18.82
N GLU A 97 -10.65 -0.07 18.64
CA GLU A 97 -10.06 -1.27 19.24
C GLU A 97 -8.92 -0.91 20.20
N CYS A 98 -8.02 -0.03 19.76
CA CYS A 98 -6.87 0.40 20.56
C CYS A 98 -6.38 1.76 20.09
N SER A 99 -5.84 2.54 21.02
CA SER A 99 -5.06 3.75 20.72
C SER A 99 -3.65 3.58 21.23
N GLU A 100 -2.71 4.28 20.61
CA GLU A 100 -1.32 4.27 21.03
C GLU A 100 -0.73 2.83 21.07
N TYR A 101 -1.12 2.00 20.09
CA TYR A 101 -0.75 0.58 20.06
C TYR A 101 0.70 0.39 19.60
N THR A 102 1.54 -0.08 20.52
CA THR A 102 2.96 -0.31 20.23
C THR A 102 3.17 -1.57 19.40
N ILE A 103 3.88 -1.41 18.29
CA ILE A 103 4.22 -2.45 17.33
C ILE A 103 5.73 -2.57 17.15
N THR A 104 6.21 -3.76 16.81
CA THR A 104 7.64 -4.06 16.64
C THR A 104 7.89 -5.21 15.66
N ASP A 105 9.08 -5.23 15.08
CA ASP A 105 9.61 -6.41 14.38
C ASP A 105 10.20 -7.47 15.33
N GLY A 106 10.28 -7.16 16.63
CA GLY A 106 10.87 -8.00 17.67
C GLY A 106 12.41 -8.02 17.64
N ALA A 107 13.05 -7.12 16.89
CA ALA A 107 14.49 -7.13 16.72
C ALA A 107 15.12 -5.73 16.73
N ASN A 108 14.73 -4.83 15.84
CA ASN A 108 15.42 -3.54 15.64
C ASN A 108 14.49 -2.33 15.60
N TRP A 109 13.19 -2.55 15.38
CA TRP A 109 12.24 -1.51 15.07
C TRP A 109 11.05 -1.55 16.00
N ALA A 110 10.62 -0.38 16.45
CA ALA A 110 9.35 -0.21 17.13
C ALA A 110 8.69 1.10 16.76
N SER A 111 7.37 1.15 16.87
CA SER A 111 6.62 2.39 16.73
C SER A 111 5.26 2.25 17.37
N LYS A 112 4.46 3.30 17.24
CA LYS A 112 3.17 3.38 17.88
C LYS A 112 2.11 3.79 16.85
N ILE A 113 1.05 3.00 16.76
CA ILE A 113 -0.10 3.28 15.91
C ILE A 113 -1.06 4.14 16.70
N ASP A 114 -1.39 5.32 16.20
CA ASP A 114 -2.32 6.24 16.88
C ASP A 114 -3.67 5.57 17.13
N LYS A 115 -4.29 5.00 16.08
CA LYS A 115 -5.63 4.40 16.14
C LYS A 115 -5.72 3.08 15.39
N VAL A 116 -6.23 2.06 16.08
CA VAL A 116 -6.60 0.77 15.52
C VAL A 116 -8.12 0.61 15.62
N TYR A 117 -8.75 0.25 14.50
CA TYR A 117 -10.19 0.04 14.42
C TYR A 117 -10.53 -1.39 14.05
N ARG A 118 -11.53 -1.96 14.73
CA ARG A 118 -12.06 -3.30 14.50
C ARG A 118 -13.01 -3.31 13.30
N VAL A 119 -12.76 -4.19 12.33
CA VAL A 119 -13.68 -4.41 11.19
C VAL A 119 -14.39 -5.76 11.32
N SER A 120 -13.66 -6.79 11.73
CA SER A 120 -14.20 -8.14 11.96
C SER A 120 -13.36 -8.89 13.01
N GLU A 121 -13.71 -10.15 13.24
CA GLU A 121 -12.98 -11.07 14.13
C GLU A 121 -11.46 -11.14 13.84
N ASP A 122 -11.04 -10.96 12.58
CA ASP A 122 -9.63 -11.04 12.16
C ASP A 122 -9.15 -9.82 11.35
N THR A 123 -10.01 -8.84 11.10
CA THR A 123 -9.71 -7.72 10.21
C THR A 123 -9.81 -6.38 10.94
N PHE A 124 -8.89 -5.47 10.61
CA PHE A 124 -8.72 -4.18 11.26
C PHE A 124 -8.38 -3.08 10.24
N SER A 125 -8.60 -1.83 10.61
CA SER A 125 -8.08 -0.67 9.90
C SER A 125 -7.14 0.15 10.78
N LEU A 126 -6.19 0.85 10.17
CA LEU A 126 -5.25 1.72 10.86
C LEU A 126 -5.48 3.18 10.49
N GLY A 127 -5.56 4.03 11.52
CA GLY A 127 -5.69 5.48 11.41
C GLY A 127 -4.49 6.19 12.03
N ASP A 128 -4.03 7.26 11.37
CA ASP A 128 -2.99 8.16 11.87
C ASP A 128 -3.54 9.59 11.94
N ILE A 129 -3.50 10.21 13.11
CA ILE A 129 -4.04 11.56 13.34
C ILE A 129 -3.01 12.58 12.89
N LYS A 130 -3.42 13.48 11.98
CA LYS A 130 -2.58 14.59 11.51
C LYS A 130 -3.29 15.92 11.63
N THR A 131 -2.55 16.94 12.09
CA THR A 131 -3.08 18.27 12.37
C THR A 131 -2.65 19.34 11.35
N TYR A 132 -2.24 18.89 10.16
CA TYR A 132 -1.73 19.74 9.09
C TYR A 132 -2.83 20.65 8.52
N GLY A 133 -2.56 21.96 8.50
CA GLY A 133 -3.44 22.93 7.80
C GLY A 133 -3.52 22.65 6.29
N HIS A 134 -2.41 22.20 5.69
CA HIS A 134 -2.37 21.79 4.29
C HIS A 134 -1.77 20.38 4.15
N MET A 135 -2.54 19.48 3.55
CA MET A 135 -2.09 18.14 3.15
C MET A 135 -1.43 18.23 1.77
N THR A 136 -0.10 18.13 1.71
CA THR A 136 0.66 18.10 0.45
C THR A 136 0.85 16.66 -0.02
N PRO A 137 1.18 16.41 -1.31
CA PRO A 137 1.50 15.07 -1.79
C PRO A 137 2.63 14.40 -0.98
N VAL A 138 3.67 15.16 -0.60
CA VAL A 138 4.78 14.67 0.22
C VAL A 138 4.32 14.21 1.61
N LYS A 139 3.45 14.99 2.28
CA LYS A 139 2.91 14.63 3.60
C LYS A 139 2.03 13.39 3.52
N LEU A 140 1.23 13.27 2.46
CA LEU A 140 0.38 12.11 2.24
C LEU A 140 1.22 10.86 1.94
N GLU A 141 2.30 11.00 1.15
CA GLU A 141 3.23 9.90 0.87
C GLU A 141 3.97 9.46 2.14
N LYS A 142 4.39 10.39 3.00
CA LYS A 142 4.97 10.03 4.31
C LYS A 142 3.99 9.23 5.18
N ALA A 143 2.74 9.66 5.26
CA ALA A 143 1.70 8.92 5.98
C ALA A 143 1.45 7.54 5.36
N ARG A 144 1.45 7.43 4.03
CA ARG A 144 1.33 6.16 3.29
C ARG A 144 2.44 5.18 3.65
N TRP A 145 3.69 5.62 3.68
CA TRP A 145 4.83 4.80 4.11
C TRP A 145 4.71 4.39 5.57
N GLN A 146 4.45 5.34 6.47
CA GLN A 146 4.31 5.10 7.89
C GLN A 146 3.22 4.04 8.17
N LEU A 147 2.00 4.25 7.67
CA LEU A 147 0.88 3.34 7.87
C LEU A 147 1.10 1.96 7.22
N SER A 148 1.83 1.89 6.11
CA SER A 148 2.14 0.61 5.44
C SER A 148 3.14 -0.22 6.25
N ILE A 149 4.17 0.42 6.82
CA ILE A 149 5.10 -0.22 7.75
C ILE A 149 4.35 -0.65 9.02
N TYR A 150 3.44 0.19 9.52
CA TYR A 150 2.64 -0.15 10.69
C TYR A 150 1.76 -1.38 10.44
N ALA A 151 1.12 -1.47 9.27
CA ALA A 151 0.36 -2.64 8.88
C ALA A 151 1.22 -3.91 8.79
N TYR A 152 2.43 -3.80 8.25
CA TYR A 152 3.37 -4.91 8.19
C TYR A 152 3.75 -5.42 9.60
N PHE A 153 4.14 -4.54 10.52
CA PHE A 153 4.47 -4.95 11.89
C PHE A 153 3.26 -5.46 12.67
N PHE A 154 2.10 -4.84 12.47
CA PHE A 154 0.85 -5.27 13.09
C PHE A 154 0.52 -6.72 12.73
N GLU A 155 0.59 -7.08 11.45
CA GLU A 155 0.31 -8.45 10.98
C GLU A 155 1.41 -9.44 11.39
N LEU A 156 2.66 -8.97 11.49
CA LEU A 156 3.78 -9.77 11.98
C LEU A 156 3.57 -10.19 13.45
N MET A 157 3.17 -9.26 14.31
CA MET A 157 2.87 -9.53 15.71
C MET A 157 1.57 -10.35 15.87
N ASN A 158 0.51 -9.90 15.22
CA ASN A 158 -0.85 -10.43 15.35
C ASN A 158 -1.13 -11.46 14.26
N ARG A 159 -0.48 -12.63 14.35
CA ARG A 159 -0.65 -13.71 13.36
C ARG A 159 -2.12 -13.95 13.00
N LYS A 160 -2.41 -14.01 11.69
CA LYS A 160 -3.74 -14.16 11.07
C LYS A 160 -4.60 -12.90 11.05
N ALA A 161 -4.19 -11.82 11.73
CA ALA A 161 -4.85 -10.53 11.57
C ALA A 161 -4.58 -9.99 10.17
N LYS A 162 -5.51 -9.14 9.69
CA LYS A 162 -5.41 -8.47 8.39
C LYS A 162 -5.72 -7.00 8.55
N ILE A 163 -4.96 -6.17 7.84
CA ILE A 163 -5.28 -4.76 7.67
C ILE A 163 -6.02 -4.53 6.35
N ASP A 164 -7.24 -4.00 6.40
CA ASP A 164 -8.04 -3.71 5.20
C ASP A 164 -7.82 -2.29 4.65
N LYS A 165 -7.72 -1.29 5.54
CA LYS A 165 -7.65 0.14 5.21
C LYS A 165 -6.60 0.84 6.03
N LEU A 166 -5.95 1.80 5.38
CA LEU A 166 -5.03 2.74 5.96
C LEU A 166 -5.55 4.14 5.68
N PHE A 167 -5.59 5.02 6.68
CA PHE A 167 -6.06 6.37 6.47
C PHE A 167 -5.47 7.38 7.44
N VAL A 168 -5.43 8.64 6.99
CA VAL A 168 -5.15 9.79 7.84
C VAL A 168 -6.47 10.35 8.36
N ILE A 169 -6.52 10.63 9.66
CA ILE A 169 -7.60 11.38 10.31
C ILE A 169 -7.10 12.81 10.45
N ARG A 170 -7.53 13.70 9.54
CA ARG A 170 -7.05 15.09 9.52
C ARG A 170 -7.96 15.95 10.38
N LEU A 171 -7.45 16.42 11.52
CA LEU A 171 -8.19 17.20 12.50
C LEU A 171 -7.46 18.51 12.80
N ARG A 172 -8.16 19.63 12.68
CA ARG A 172 -7.59 20.94 13.01
C ARG A 172 -8.70 21.94 13.29
N ASN A 173 -8.51 22.76 14.32
CA ASN A 173 -9.31 23.93 14.57
C ASN A 173 -8.46 25.07 15.18
N LYS A 174 -7.59 25.68 14.38
CA LYS A 174 -6.74 26.79 14.83
C LYS A 174 -7.32 28.15 14.44
N MET A 175 -7.41 29.07 15.39
CA MET A 175 -7.76 30.46 15.10
C MET A 175 -6.68 31.14 14.24
N LYS A 176 -7.10 31.83 13.19
CA LYS A 176 -6.27 32.65 12.31
C LYS A 176 -6.18 34.07 12.85
N LYS A 177 -5.24 34.86 12.29
CA LYS A 177 -5.01 36.25 12.72
C LYS A 177 -6.23 37.16 12.53
N ASP A 178 -7.10 36.84 11.57
CA ASP A 178 -8.32 37.59 11.25
C ASP A 178 -9.52 37.17 12.12
N GLY A 179 -9.33 36.28 13.10
CA GLY A 179 -10.38 35.76 13.97
C GLY A 179 -11.21 34.62 13.37
N SER A 180 -10.99 34.27 12.10
CA SER A 180 -11.58 33.06 11.51
C SER A 180 -10.86 31.79 11.98
N PHE A 181 -11.44 30.62 11.75
CA PHE A 181 -10.83 29.35 12.13
C PHE A 181 -10.35 28.57 10.90
N ASP A 182 -9.20 27.93 11.04
CA ASP A 182 -8.69 26.91 10.14
C ASP A 182 -9.26 25.55 10.54
N HIS A 183 -10.56 25.38 10.27
CA HIS A 183 -11.35 24.22 10.68
C HIS A 183 -11.30 23.13 9.60
N ILE A 184 -10.77 21.96 9.94
CA ILE A 184 -10.58 20.83 9.03
C ILE A 184 -10.97 19.54 9.77
N LYS A 185 -11.84 18.75 9.13
CA LYS A 185 -12.14 17.38 9.52
C LYS A 185 -12.36 16.51 8.29
N GLU A 186 -11.53 15.50 8.11
CA GLU A 186 -11.71 14.53 7.02
C GLU A 186 -10.91 13.25 7.28
N ILE A 187 -11.33 12.18 6.60
CA ILE A 187 -10.56 10.95 6.46
C ILE A 187 -9.98 10.90 5.05
N ILE A 188 -8.67 10.67 4.96
CA ILE A 188 -7.96 10.52 3.68
C ILE A 188 -7.38 9.11 3.61
N PHE A 189 -7.94 8.26 2.74
CA PHE A 189 -7.42 6.90 2.54
C PHE A 189 -6.11 6.91 1.78
N VAL A 190 -5.19 6.02 2.16
CA VAL A 190 -3.93 5.78 1.47
C VAL A 190 -3.81 4.32 1.06
N ASN A 191 -3.20 4.09 -0.10
CA ASN A 191 -2.98 2.74 -0.59
C ASN A 191 -1.81 2.09 0.14
N ARG A 192 -1.98 0.83 0.56
CA ARG A 192 -0.92 0.04 1.19
C ARG A 192 0.26 -0.18 0.24
N ILE A 193 1.47 0.01 0.76
CA ILE A 193 2.72 -0.42 0.12
C ILE A 193 2.96 -1.90 0.45
N PRO A 194 3.37 -2.73 -0.53
CA PRO A 194 3.69 -4.13 -0.29
C PRO A 194 4.70 -4.32 0.86
N SER A 195 4.49 -5.37 1.66
CA SER A 195 5.29 -5.61 2.87
C SER A 195 6.75 -5.95 2.57
N ASP A 196 7.05 -6.56 1.43
CA ASP A 196 8.41 -6.79 0.93
C ASP A 196 9.15 -5.48 0.64
N VAL A 197 8.47 -4.50 0.04
CA VAL A 197 9.02 -3.16 -0.19
C VAL A 197 9.25 -2.42 1.14
N CYS A 198 8.31 -2.53 2.09
CA CYS A 198 8.48 -1.94 3.43
C CYS A 198 9.67 -2.58 4.17
N LYS A 199 9.81 -3.90 4.07
CA LYS A 199 10.92 -4.64 4.66
C LYS A 199 12.25 -4.22 4.05
N GLU A 200 12.34 -4.10 2.74
CA GLU A 200 13.57 -3.67 2.07
C GLU A 200 14.01 -2.27 2.51
N LEU A 201 13.07 -1.33 2.67
CA LEU A 201 13.36 -0.01 3.22
C LEU A 201 14.00 -0.08 4.62
N LEU A 202 13.43 -0.91 5.51
CA LEU A 202 13.97 -1.12 6.86
C LEU A 202 15.35 -1.77 6.84
N ASP A 203 15.53 -2.80 6.01
CA ASP A 203 16.78 -3.53 5.89
C ASP A 203 17.89 -2.64 5.29
N CYS A 204 17.59 -1.78 4.31
CA CYS A 204 18.53 -0.78 3.79
C CYS A 204 19.01 0.16 4.90
N ASP A 205 18.12 0.68 5.75
CA ASP A 205 18.52 1.58 6.84
C ASP A 205 19.43 0.86 7.85
N LEU A 206 19.13 -0.40 8.19
CA LEU A 206 19.98 -1.22 9.07
C LEU A 206 21.37 -1.48 8.47
N ARG A 207 21.46 -1.63 7.14
CA ARG A 207 22.74 -1.80 6.43
C ARG A 207 23.49 -0.47 6.23
N GLY A 208 22.89 0.67 6.59
CA GLY A 208 23.45 1.99 6.30
C GLY A 208 23.43 2.34 4.81
N GLU A 209 22.56 1.69 4.04
CA GLU A 209 22.40 1.88 2.60
C GLU A 209 21.25 2.85 2.29
N ARG A 210 21.32 3.52 1.14
CA ARG A 210 20.21 4.34 0.66
C ARG A 210 19.17 3.45 0.01
N PHE A 211 17.94 3.50 0.50
CA PHE A 211 16.83 2.79 -0.11
C PHE A 211 16.53 3.32 -1.52
N ASN A 212 16.49 2.40 -2.50
CA ASN A 212 16.07 2.71 -3.85
C ASN A 212 14.54 2.64 -3.95
N ASN A 213 13.88 3.79 -3.79
CA ASN A 213 12.43 3.85 -3.77
C ASN A 213 11.81 3.46 -5.13
N PRO A 214 11.08 2.34 -5.23
CA PRO A 214 10.48 1.88 -6.50
C PRO A 214 9.36 2.82 -7.00
N TYR A 215 8.85 3.71 -6.15
CA TYR A 215 7.83 4.70 -6.51
C TYR A 215 8.43 6.05 -6.97
N SER A 216 9.75 6.23 -6.85
CA SER A 216 10.48 7.38 -7.36
C SER A 216 10.72 7.26 -8.87
N ILE A 217 9.65 7.03 -9.62
CA ILE A 217 9.69 7.03 -11.08
C ILE A 217 9.82 8.48 -11.62
N PRO A 218 10.56 8.68 -12.73
CA PRO A 218 10.66 9.97 -13.41
C PRO A 218 9.29 10.60 -13.69
N GLU A 219 9.20 11.92 -13.56
CA GLU A 219 7.94 12.65 -13.70
C GLU A 219 7.37 12.52 -15.12
N GLU A 220 8.23 12.44 -16.13
CA GLU A 220 7.84 12.23 -17.52
C GLU A 220 7.09 10.90 -17.70
N ILE A 221 7.54 9.84 -17.02
CA ILE A 221 6.90 8.52 -17.06
C ILE A 221 5.59 8.55 -16.26
N ARG A 222 5.60 9.20 -15.09
CA ARG A 222 4.41 9.34 -14.23
C ARG A 222 3.27 10.07 -14.96
N ASN A 223 3.60 11.12 -15.69
CA ASN A 223 2.63 11.92 -16.45
C ASN A 223 2.00 11.14 -17.62
N GLN A 224 2.66 10.06 -18.09
CA GLN A 224 2.14 9.18 -19.14
C GLN A 224 1.25 8.04 -18.60
N GLU A 225 1.16 7.84 -17.29
CA GLU A 225 0.47 6.68 -16.71
C GLU A 225 -1.01 6.59 -17.16
N ALA A 226 -1.72 7.73 -17.17
CA ALA A 226 -3.13 7.77 -17.59
C ALA A 226 -3.30 7.37 -19.06
N GLU A 227 -2.46 7.89 -19.94
CA GLU A 227 -2.46 7.57 -21.37
C GLU A 227 -2.12 6.09 -21.59
N ILE A 228 -1.10 5.57 -20.93
CA ILE A 228 -0.70 4.15 -20.99
C ILE A 228 -1.87 3.25 -20.59
N ARG A 229 -2.57 3.58 -19.50
CA ARG A 229 -3.75 2.83 -19.04
C ARG A 229 -4.87 2.85 -20.08
N GLU A 230 -5.17 4.02 -20.66
CA GLU A 230 -6.22 4.16 -21.68
C GLU A 230 -5.89 3.35 -22.94
N LEU A 231 -4.64 3.40 -23.41
CA LEU A 231 -4.18 2.63 -24.57
C LEU A 231 -4.29 1.13 -24.35
N ILE A 232 -3.92 0.63 -23.16
CA ILE A 232 -4.05 -0.80 -22.83
C ILE A 232 -5.52 -1.21 -22.76
N GLN A 233 -6.39 -0.42 -22.14
CA GLN A 233 -7.82 -0.69 -22.12
C GLN A 233 -8.44 -0.70 -23.53
N THR A 234 -8.05 0.24 -24.37
CA THR A 234 -8.51 0.35 -25.76
C THR A 234 -8.06 -0.86 -26.58
N LYS A 235 -6.80 -1.27 -26.44
CA LYS A 235 -6.25 -2.49 -27.06
C LYS A 235 -7.07 -3.71 -26.65
N ASN A 236 -7.29 -3.92 -25.35
CA ASN A 236 -8.03 -5.08 -24.84
C ASN A 236 -9.46 -5.14 -25.38
N LYS A 237 -10.17 -4.00 -25.40
CA LYS A 237 -11.53 -3.90 -25.98
C LYS A 237 -11.54 -4.21 -27.48
N ALA A 238 -10.55 -3.72 -28.23
CA ALA A 238 -10.42 -3.99 -29.66
C ALA A 238 -10.14 -5.46 -29.94
N GLU A 239 -9.26 -6.09 -29.14
CA GLU A 239 -8.97 -7.53 -29.22
C GLU A 239 -10.19 -8.39 -28.92
N GLU A 240 -10.97 -8.05 -27.88
CA GLU A 240 -12.22 -8.74 -27.54
C GLU A 240 -13.27 -8.63 -28.67
N LYS A 241 -13.48 -7.41 -29.20
CA LYS A 241 -14.39 -7.18 -30.32
C LYS A 241 -13.97 -7.94 -31.57
N LEU A 242 -12.68 -7.94 -31.88
CA LEU A 242 -12.13 -8.69 -33.02
C LEU A 242 -12.29 -10.20 -32.81
N SER A 243 -12.08 -10.70 -31.60
CA SER A 243 -12.29 -12.12 -31.25
C SER A 243 -13.74 -12.53 -31.47
N THR A 244 -14.68 -11.71 -31.03
CA THR A 244 -16.13 -11.93 -31.22
C THR A 244 -16.49 -11.98 -32.71
N LEU A 245 -16.00 -11.04 -33.50
CA LEU A 245 -16.21 -11.01 -34.95
C LEU A 245 -15.61 -12.25 -35.63
N LYS A 246 -14.38 -12.63 -35.27
CA LYS A 246 -13.72 -13.84 -35.79
C LYS A 246 -14.53 -15.10 -35.48
N SER A 247 -15.04 -15.24 -34.26
CA SER A 247 -15.87 -16.37 -33.87
C SER A 247 -17.16 -16.43 -34.70
N ASN A 248 -17.85 -15.30 -34.85
CA ASN A 248 -19.08 -15.23 -35.64
C ASN A 248 -18.84 -15.54 -37.12
N ILE A 249 -17.75 -15.04 -37.70
CA ILE A 249 -17.36 -15.35 -39.07
C ILE A 249 -17.06 -16.84 -39.21
N LEU A 250 -16.28 -17.42 -38.28
CA LEU A 250 -15.93 -18.84 -38.29
C LEU A 250 -17.18 -19.73 -38.25
N SER A 251 -18.13 -19.46 -37.34
CA SER A 251 -19.38 -20.22 -37.25
C SER A 251 -20.22 -20.13 -38.53
N LYS A 252 -20.22 -18.99 -39.22
CA LYS A 252 -20.88 -18.85 -40.53
C LYS A 252 -20.16 -19.64 -41.63
N MET A 253 -18.82 -19.60 -41.66
CA MET A 253 -18.03 -20.39 -42.60
C MET A 253 -18.23 -21.90 -42.39
N GLU A 254 -18.37 -22.32 -41.13
CA GLU A 254 -18.71 -23.70 -40.75
C GLU A 254 -20.10 -24.10 -41.23
N ALA A 255 -21.12 -23.29 -40.95
CA ALA A 255 -22.50 -23.57 -41.34
C ALA A 255 -22.72 -23.64 -42.86
N MET A 256 -21.96 -22.85 -43.63
CA MET A 256 -22.02 -22.81 -45.09
C MET A 256 -21.04 -23.76 -45.78
N ASP A 257 -20.22 -24.47 -45.01
CA ASP A 257 -19.09 -25.30 -45.48
C ASP A 257 -18.17 -24.59 -46.50
N VAL A 258 -17.85 -23.32 -46.22
CA VAL A 258 -16.93 -22.54 -47.07
C VAL A 258 -15.55 -22.45 -46.43
N LYS A 259 -14.51 -22.80 -47.18
CA LYS A 259 -13.12 -22.74 -46.70
C LYS A 259 -12.54 -21.31 -46.70
N SER A 260 -12.89 -20.49 -47.68
CA SER A 260 -12.36 -19.12 -47.80
C SER A 260 -13.36 -18.17 -48.47
N TRP A 261 -13.40 -16.94 -47.98
CA TRP A 261 -14.05 -15.80 -48.61
C TRP A 261 -13.02 -14.73 -48.99
N LEU A 262 -13.33 -13.98 -50.04
CA LEU A 262 -12.59 -12.81 -50.48
C LEU A 262 -13.50 -11.58 -50.40
N THR A 263 -12.97 -10.49 -49.88
CA THR A 263 -13.51 -9.15 -50.07
C THR A 263 -12.52 -8.35 -50.93
N ASP A 264 -12.86 -7.12 -51.28
CA ASP A 264 -11.97 -6.23 -52.03
C ASP A 264 -10.63 -5.95 -51.30
N THR A 265 -10.57 -6.16 -49.98
CA THR A 265 -9.43 -5.75 -49.14
C THR A 265 -8.86 -6.88 -48.27
N MET A 266 -9.51 -8.03 -48.15
CA MET A 266 -9.03 -9.12 -47.30
C MET A 266 -9.47 -10.51 -47.76
N ARG A 267 -8.71 -11.52 -47.30
CA ARG A 267 -9.06 -12.94 -47.42
C ARG A 267 -9.37 -13.51 -46.04
N LEU A 268 -10.55 -14.09 -45.90
CA LEU A 268 -10.97 -14.83 -44.71
C LEU A 268 -10.79 -16.32 -45.01
N THR A 269 -10.08 -17.05 -44.15
CA THR A 269 -9.83 -18.49 -44.35
C THR A 269 -10.05 -19.22 -43.03
N ARG A 270 -10.94 -20.23 -43.03
CA ARG A 270 -11.10 -21.10 -41.86
C ARG A 270 -10.01 -22.17 -41.86
N LYS A 271 -9.39 -22.41 -40.71
CA LYS A 271 -8.52 -23.57 -40.52
C LYS A 271 -9.41 -24.76 -40.14
N LEU A 272 -9.23 -25.89 -40.82
CA LEU A 272 -9.94 -27.12 -40.49
C LEU A 272 -9.39 -27.70 -39.18
N PRO A 273 -10.21 -28.43 -38.41
CA PRO A 273 -9.75 -29.17 -37.25
C PRO A 273 -8.61 -30.14 -37.63
N GLY A 274 -7.61 -30.27 -36.75
CA GLY A 274 -6.47 -31.14 -36.97
C GLY A 274 -5.83 -31.54 -35.64
N ILE A 275 -5.05 -32.62 -35.68
CA ILE A 275 -4.31 -33.11 -34.52
C ILE A 275 -2.95 -32.41 -34.51
N ARG A 276 -2.60 -31.78 -33.39
CA ARG A 276 -1.27 -31.25 -33.14
C ARG A 276 -0.52 -32.22 -32.24
N THR A 277 0.58 -32.76 -32.72
CA THR A 277 1.56 -33.49 -31.91
C THR A 277 2.72 -32.54 -31.61
N SER A 278 3.11 -32.43 -30.34
CA SER A 278 4.29 -31.68 -29.91
C SER A 278 5.13 -32.54 -28.98
N PHE A 279 6.45 -32.36 -29.04
CA PHE A 279 7.37 -33.06 -28.15
C PHE A 279 7.33 -32.45 -26.75
N ASP A 280 7.10 -33.29 -25.74
CA ASP A 280 7.17 -32.90 -24.33
C ASP A 280 8.60 -33.07 -23.82
N PHE A 281 9.37 -32.00 -23.94
CA PHE A 281 10.78 -32.00 -23.54
C PHE A 281 10.95 -32.26 -22.03
N GLN A 282 10.04 -31.79 -21.19
CA GLN A 282 10.18 -31.91 -19.74
C GLN A 282 9.89 -33.34 -19.27
N ALA A 283 8.82 -33.96 -19.79
CA ALA A 283 8.53 -35.36 -19.51
C ALA A 283 9.68 -36.27 -20.00
N PHE A 284 10.17 -36.03 -21.22
CA PHE A 284 11.29 -36.81 -21.78
C PHE A 284 12.57 -36.70 -20.92
N LYS A 285 12.91 -35.48 -20.46
CA LYS A 285 14.08 -35.26 -19.59
C LYS A 285 13.96 -35.97 -18.24
N ASN A 286 12.74 -36.07 -17.71
CA ASN A 286 12.49 -36.76 -16.45
C ASN A 286 12.59 -38.29 -16.60
N ASP A 287 12.09 -38.85 -17.70
CA ASP A 287 12.10 -40.30 -17.97
C ASP A 287 13.47 -40.81 -18.47
N HIS A 288 14.30 -39.93 -19.03
CA HIS A 288 15.61 -40.23 -19.58
C HIS A 288 16.70 -39.32 -19.00
N PRO A 289 17.00 -39.40 -17.69
CA PRO A 289 18.00 -38.55 -17.04
C PRO A 289 19.44 -38.86 -17.48
N ASP A 290 19.67 -39.98 -18.16
CA ASP A 290 20.95 -40.48 -18.64
C ASP A 290 21.36 -39.93 -20.02
N ILE A 291 20.44 -39.29 -20.73
CA ILE A 291 20.71 -38.69 -22.05
C ILE A 291 21.17 -37.24 -21.87
N ASP A 292 22.32 -36.89 -22.46
CA ASP A 292 22.78 -35.50 -22.54
C ASP A 292 22.12 -34.79 -23.74
N PHE A 293 21.42 -33.69 -23.44
CA PHE A 293 20.67 -32.92 -24.42
C PHE A 293 21.37 -31.62 -24.85
N GLU A 294 22.48 -31.24 -24.20
CA GLU A 294 23.17 -29.96 -24.43
C GLU A 294 23.55 -29.78 -25.91
N SER A 295 24.04 -30.83 -26.57
CA SER A 295 24.42 -30.78 -27.99
C SER A 295 23.25 -30.52 -28.96
N TYR A 296 22.01 -30.68 -28.49
CA TYR A 296 20.80 -30.44 -29.26
C TYR A 296 20.11 -29.12 -28.88
N MET A 297 20.58 -28.44 -27.83
CA MET A 297 20.04 -27.16 -27.41
C MET A 297 20.60 -26.02 -28.26
N LYS A 298 19.69 -25.22 -28.83
CA LYS A 298 20.03 -23.99 -29.53
C LYS A 298 19.78 -22.79 -28.63
N THR A 299 20.85 -22.15 -28.17
CA THR A 299 20.74 -20.90 -27.43
C THR A 299 20.70 -19.71 -28.38
N SER A 300 19.71 -18.83 -28.19
CA SER A 300 19.57 -17.59 -28.97
C SER A 300 19.55 -16.40 -28.02
N LYS A 301 20.26 -15.32 -28.36
CA LYS A 301 20.16 -14.07 -27.62
C LYS A 301 18.79 -13.44 -27.92
N VAL A 302 18.03 -13.15 -26.88
CA VAL A 302 16.75 -12.43 -26.97
C VAL A 302 16.94 -11.01 -26.49
N ALA A 303 16.27 -10.05 -27.14
CA ALA A 303 16.26 -8.67 -26.70
C ALA A 303 15.44 -8.52 -25.40
N GLY A 304 15.86 -7.60 -24.52
CA GLY A 304 15.05 -7.22 -23.37
C GLY A 304 13.73 -6.56 -23.80
N SER A 305 12.68 -6.75 -23.01
CA SER A 305 11.35 -6.18 -23.27
C SER A 305 10.76 -5.54 -22.02
N LEU A 306 10.02 -4.46 -22.20
CA LEU A 306 9.17 -3.88 -21.15
C LEU A 306 7.89 -4.70 -20.99
N VAL A 307 7.52 -5.01 -19.76
CA VAL A 307 6.23 -5.63 -19.42
C VAL A 307 5.45 -4.65 -18.53
N ILE A 308 4.22 -4.37 -18.92
CA ILE A 308 3.29 -3.52 -18.15
C ILE A 308 2.14 -4.41 -17.68
N LEU A 309 1.92 -4.45 -16.37
CA LEU A 309 0.84 -5.18 -15.72
C LEU A 309 -0.12 -4.16 -15.11
N ILE A 310 -1.41 -4.30 -15.39
CA ILE A 310 -2.51 -3.45 -14.87
C ILE A 310 -3.51 -4.36 -14.16
#